data_AF-A0A5P2CZ41-F1
#
_entry.id   AF-A0A5P2CZ41-F1
#
_cell.length_a   1.000
_cell.length_b   1.000
_cell.length_c   1.000
_cell.angle_alpha   90.00
_cell.angle_beta   90.00
_cell.angle_gamma   90.00
#
_symmetry.space_group_name_H-M   'P 1'
#
loop_
_entity.id
_entity.type
_entity.pdbx_description
1 polymer ?
#
loop_
_entity_poly.entity_id
_entity_poly.type
_entity_poly.pdbx_seq_one_letter_code
_entity_poly.pdbx_strand_id
1 'polypeptide(L)'
;MGLLRGVARTAAVAGTATAVSNRVSRRQAGRWAQQEEQQQVQQQQQYAPPPAAPPPPPADDMTVKMDQLKQLGDLKAQGVLTEEEFEAQKRKILG
;
A
#
# COMPACT_ATOMS: atom_id res chain seq x y z
N MET A 1 16.23 34.03 82.83
CA MET A 1 17.50 33.35 82.47
C MET A 1 17.17 32.17 81.58
N GLY A 2 17.25 32.37 80.27
CA GLY A 2 17.10 31.28 79.29
C GLY A 2 18.41 30.48 79.17
N LEU A 3 18.28 29.17 78.97
CA LEU A 3 19.30 28.29 78.41
C LEU A 3 18.53 27.30 77.53
N LEU A 4 18.64 27.39 76.21
CA LEU A 4 19.60 26.60 75.44
C LEU A 4 19.48 25.10 75.75
N ARG A 5 18.75 24.37 74.91
CA ARG A 5 18.93 22.94 74.52
C ARG A 5 17.60 22.42 73.96
N GLY A 6 17.50 21.72 72.84
CA GLY A 6 18.52 21.19 71.95
C GLY A 6 17.88 20.94 70.59
N VAL A 7 18.43 21.59 69.59
CA VAL A 7 18.49 21.04 68.24
C VAL A 7 19.42 19.84 68.31
N ALA A 8 18.93 18.66 67.94
CA ALA A 8 19.65 17.63 67.18
C ALA A 8 18.96 16.27 67.35
N ARG A 9 18.38 15.70 66.29
CA ARG A 9 18.80 14.33 65.90
C ARG A 9 18.36 13.70 64.58
N THR A 10 17.44 14.19 63.77
CA THR A 10 17.03 13.39 62.58
C THR A 10 17.57 13.94 61.28
N ALA A 11 18.91 13.94 61.18
CA ALA A 11 19.58 13.86 59.89
C ALA A 11 19.34 12.46 59.29
N ALA A 12 19.36 12.37 57.96
CA ALA A 12 19.28 11.14 57.15
C ALA A 12 17.88 10.62 56.81
N VAL A 13 17.09 11.41 56.05
CA VAL A 13 16.01 10.85 55.20
C VAL A 13 16.01 11.42 53.77
N ALA A 14 16.83 12.42 53.47
CA ALA A 14 16.84 13.09 52.16
C ALA A 14 17.81 12.41 51.17
N GLY A 15 17.55 11.15 50.79
CA GLY A 15 18.41 10.42 49.85
C GLY A 15 17.71 9.67 48.72
N THR A 16 16.41 9.39 48.82
CA THR A 16 15.71 8.52 47.86
C THR A 16 14.75 9.25 46.92
N ALA A 17 14.58 10.57 47.06
CA ALA A 17 13.64 11.35 46.24
C ALA A 17 14.11 11.58 44.78
N THR A 18 15.40 11.44 44.47
CA THR A 18 15.93 11.71 43.11
C THR A 18 15.74 10.53 42.13
N ALA A 19 15.42 9.33 42.60
CA ALA A 19 15.33 8.14 41.74
C ALA A 19 13.96 7.94 41.06
N VAL A 20 12.87 8.42 41.67
CA VAL A 20 11.51 8.26 41.13
C VAL A 20 11.17 9.35 40.10
N SER A 21 11.70 10.56 40.28
CA SER A 21 11.47 11.69 39.36
C SER A 21 12.11 11.47 37.98
N ASN A 22 13.29 10.81 37.94
CA ASN A 22 14.01 10.53 36.69
C ASN A 22 13.33 9.46 35.81
N ARG A 23 12.52 8.57 36.41
CA ARG A 23 11.80 7.51 35.69
C ARG A 23 10.55 8.02 35.00
N VAL A 24 9.81 8.94 35.62
CA VAL A 24 8.60 9.54 35.03
C VAL A 24 8.96 10.45 33.87
N SER A 25 10.04 11.24 33.99
CA SER A 25 10.55 12.08 32.90
C SER A 25 10.94 11.25 31.66
N ARG A 26 11.67 10.13 31.83
CA ARG A 26 11.97 9.21 30.71
C ARG A 26 10.73 8.55 30.11
N ARG A 27 9.70 8.28 30.92
CA ARG A 27 8.45 7.67 30.44
C ARG A 27 7.60 8.67 29.65
N GLN A 28 7.60 9.94 30.04
CA GLN A 28 6.93 11.01 29.29
C GLN A 28 7.70 11.34 28.01
N ALA A 29 9.02 11.47 28.08
CA ALA A 29 9.89 11.65 26.90
C ALA A 29 9.73 10.50 25.89
N GLY A 30 9.69 9.24 26.37
CA GLY A 30 9.45 8.08 25.51
C GLY A 30 8.06 8.07 24.87
N ARG A 31 7.03 8.64 25.52
CA ARG A 31 5.67 8.76 24.98
C ARG A 31 5.56 9.82 23.88
N TRP A 32 6.32 10.92 23.96
CA TRP A 32 6.40 11.91 22.88
C TRP A 32 7.23 11.37 21.72
N ALA A 33 8.38 10.74 22.00
CA ALA A 33 9.22 10.11 20.98
C ALA A 33 8.48 9.01 20.19
N GLN A 34 7.68 8.16 20.87
CA GLN A 34 6.86 7.16 20.17
C GLN A 34 5.74 7.77 19.33
N GLN A 35 5.16 8.90 19.74
CA GLN A 35 4.12 9.58 18.96
C GLN A 35 4.70 10.22 17.71
N GLU A 36 5.89 10.82 17.80
CA GLU A 36 6.62 11.36 16.66
C GLU A 36 7.01 10.26 15.67
N GLU A 37 7.49 9.11 16.16
CA GLU A 37 7.84 7.97 15.33
C GLU A 37 6.59 7.37 14.64
N GLN A 38 5.47 7.22 15.37
CA GLN A 38 4.20 6.78 14.76
C GLN A 38 3.66 7.77 13.72
N GLN A 39 3.77 9.08 13.95
CA GLN A 39 3.36 10.09 12.96
C GLN A 39 4.22 10.08 11.70
N GLN A 40 5.53 9.85 11.83
CA GLN A 40 6.42 9.72 10.67
C GLN A 40 6.10 8.47 9.83
N VAL A 41 5.81 7.33 10.47
CA VAL A 41 5.43 6.11 9.76
C VAL A 41 4.07 6.27 9.05
N GLN A 42 3.12 6.97 9.67
CA GLN A 42 1.81 7.25 9.06
C GLN A 42 1.91 8.17 7.83
N GLN A 43 2.77 9.19 7.87
CA GLN A 43 2.95 10.09 6.72
C GLN A 43 3.62 9.39 5.52
N GLN A 44 4.52 8.43 5.74
CA GLN A 44 5.16 7.71 4.63
C GLN A 44 4.20 6.77 3.88
N GLN A 45 3.15 6.24 4.54
CA GLN A 45 2.17 5.38 3.86
C GLN A 45 1.17 6.17 2.99
N GLN A 46 1.04 7.48 3.17
CA GLN A 46 0.06 8.29 2.43
C GLN A 46 0.52 8.70 1.01
N TYR A 47 1.80 8.49 0.67
CA TYR A 47 2.38 8.81 -0.64
C TYR A 47 2.64 7.59 -1.52
N ALA A 48 1.99 6.45 -1.25
CA ALA A 48 2.03 5.34 -2.19
C ALA A 48 1.16 5.68 -3.43
N PRO A 49 1.75 5.77 -4.64
CA PRO A 49 0.96 5.96 -5.85
C PRO A 49 -0.03 4.80 -6.00
N PRO A 50 -1.27 5.06 -6.49
CA PRO A 50 -2.24 4.00 -6.71
C PRO A 50 -1.64 2.92 -7.62
N PRO A 51 -1.85 1.63 -7.32
CA PRO A 51 -1.36 0.55 -8.17
C PRO A 51 -1.89 0.77 -9.58
N ALA A 52 -0.98 0.69 -10.56
CA ALA A 52 -1.34 0.79 -11.97
C ALA A 52 -2.41 -0.26 -12.31
N ALA A 53 -3.45 0.16 -13.03
CA ALA A 53 -4.51 -0.74 -13.47
C ALA A 53 -3.90 -1.87 -14.32
N PRO A 54 -4.35 -3.12 -14.13
CA PRO A 54 -3.85 -4.24 -14.94
C PRO A 54 -4.16 -3.98 -16.42
N PRO A 55 -3.26 -4.39 -17.34
CA PRO A 55 -3.51 -4.29 -18.76
C PRO A 55 -4.78 -5.09 -19.14
N PRO A 56 -5.53 -4.67 -20.17
CA PRO A 56 -6.67 -5.42 -20.65
C PRO A 56 -6.23 -6.84 -21.04
N PRO A 57 -7.09 -7.86 -20.81
CA PRO A 57 -6.77 -9.22 -21.21
C PRO A 57 -6.51 -9.25 -22.72
N PRO A 58 -5.54 -10.07 -23.19
CA PRO A 58 -5.37 -10.30 -24.61
C PRO A 58 -6.69 -10.79 -25.19
N ALA A 59 -7.08 -10.24 -26.35
CA ALA A 59 -8.27 -10.70 -27.04
C ALA A 59 -8.13 -12.19 -27.34
N ASP A 60 -9.16 -12.97 -27.00
CA ASP A 60 -9.15 -14.41 -27.26
C ASP A 60 -8.99 -14.67 -28.75
N ASP A 61 -8.00 -15.50 -29.12
CA ASP A 61 -7.69 -15.83 -30.52
C ASP A 61 -8.93 -16.35 -31.28
N MET A 62 -9.81 -17.09 -30.58
CA MET A 62 -11.05 -17.58 -31.18
C MET A 62 -12.01 -16.44 -31.52
N THR A 63 -12.14 -15.42 -30.67
CA THR A 63 -12.99 -14.25 -30.95
C THR A 63 -12.49 -13.50 -32.17
N VAL A 64 -11.16 -13.31 -32.27
CA VAL A 64 -10.52 -12.68 -33.43
C VAL A 64 -10.77 -13.48 -34.71
N LYS A 65 -10.66 -14.82 -34.66
CA LYS A 65 -10.96 -15.69 -35.81
C LYS A 65 -12.43 -15.58 -36.24
N MET A 66 -13.37 -15.51 -35.31
CA MET A 66 -14.80 -15.38 -35.63
C MET A 66 -15.12 -14.05 -36.30
N ASP A 67 -14.51 -12.95 -35.85
CA ASP A 67 -14.69 -11.64 -36.48
C ASP A 67 -14.16 -11.62 -37.92
N GLN A 68 -13.01 -12.26 -38.17
CA GLN A 68 -12.46 -12.39 -39.52
C GLN A 68 -13.38 -13.22 -40.44
N LEU A 69 -13.95 -14.32 -39.94
CA LEU A 69 -14.90 -15.14 -40.71
C LEU A 69 -16.17 -14.37 -41.08
N LYS A 70 -16.64 -13.50 -40.18
CA LYS A 70 -17.77 -12.61 -40.45
C LYS A 70 -17.45 -11.60 -41.55
N GLN A 71 -16.30 -10.93 -41.46
CA GLN A 71 -15.83 -9.99 -42.49
C GLN A 71 -15.71 -10.66 -43.87
N LEU A 72 -15.20 -11.89 -43.93
CA LEU A 72 -15.12 -12.66 -45.17
C LEU A 72 -16.52 -12.96 -45.75
N GLY A 73 -17.50 -13.26 -44.89
CA GLY A 73 -18.89 -13.48 -45.30
C GLY A 73 -19.51 -12.23 -45.91
N ASP A 74 -19.26 -11.07 -45.31
CA ASP A 74 -19.72 -9.78 -45.81
C ASP A 74 -19.09 -9.46 -47.18
N LEU A 75 -17.78 -9.68 -47.33
CA LEU A 75 -17.07 -9.47 -48.60
C LEU A 75 -17.57 -10.39 -49.72
N LYS A 76 -17.86 -11.66 -49.40
CA LYS A 76 -18.49 -12.60 -50.33
C LYS A 76 -19.90 -12.13 -50.73
N ALA A 77 -20.71 -11.68 -49.76
CA ALA A 77 -22.07 -11.18 -50.02
C ALA A 77 -22.07 -9.92 -50.90
N GLN A 78 -21.02 -9.09 -50.79
CA GLN A 78 -20.80 -7.93 -51.65
C GLN A 78 -20.26 -8.30 -53.04
N GLY A 79 -19.95 -9.58 -53.29
CA GLY A 79 -19.34 -10.04 -54.54
C GLY A 79 -17.89 -9.62 -54.72
N VAL A 80 -17.22 -9.16 -53.65
CA VAL A 80 -15.80 -8.79 -53.65
C VAL A 80 -14.92 -10.04 -53.65
N LEU A 81 -15.38 -11.12 -53.02
CA LEU A 81 -14.72 -12.42 -53.01
C LEU A 81 -15.54 -13.46 -53.77
N THR A 82 -14.86 -14.37 -54.47
CA THR A 82 -15.49 -15.56 -55.03
C THR A 82 -15.71 -16.63 -53.95
N GLU A 83 -16.54 -17.64 -54.26
CA GLU A 83 -16.74 -18.80 -53.38
C GLU A 83 -15.42 -19.53 -53.10
N GLU A 84 -14.56 -19.69 -54.12
CA GLU A 84 -13.30 -20.39 -53.96
C GLU A 84 -12.34 -19.64 -53.03
N GLU A 85 -12.28 -18.31 -53.15
CA GLU A 85 -11.44 -17.44 -52.30
C GLU A 85 -11.93 -17.44 -50.86
N PHE A 86 -13.24 -17.37 -50.64
CA PHE A 86 -13.86 -17.44 -49.33
C PHE A 86 -13.51 -18.75 -48.60
N GLU A 87 -13.66 -19.90 -49.28
CA GLU A 87 -13.35 -21.21 -48.71
C GLU A 87 -11.85 -21.43 -48.48
N ALA A 88 -10.98 -20.83 -49.30
CA ALA A 88 -9.53 -20.85 -49.05
C ALA A 88 -9.17 -20.06 -47.79
N GLN A 89 -9.74 -18.88 -47.59
CA GLN A 89 -9.47 -18.05 -46.40
C GLN A 89 -10.06 -18.64 -45.13
N LYS A 90 -11.26 -19.23 -45.18
CA LYS A 90 -11.83 -19.97 -44.05
C LYS A 90 -10.91 -21.08 -43.55
N ARG A 91 -10.37 -21.89 -44.48
CA ARG A 91 -9.41 -22.95 -44.16
C ARG A 91 -8.12 -22.40 -43.56
N LYS A 92 -7.66 -21.23 -43.99
CA LYS A 92 -6.47 -20.56 -43.42
C LYS A 92 -6.71 -20.04 -41.99
N ILE A 93 -7.91 -19.57 -41.68
CA ILE A 93 -8.25 -19.04 -40.35
C ILE A 93 -8.49 -20.16 -39.34
N LEU A 94 -9.15 -21.25 -39.78
CA LEU A 94 -9.54 -22.38 -38.93
C LEU A 94 -8.49 -23.50 -38.86
N GLY A 95 -7.59 -23.58 -39.83
CA GLY A 95 -6.51 -24.57 -39.90
C GLY A 95 -5.29 -24.23 -39.05
#